data_AF-K0T6Y5-F1
#
_entry.id   AF-K0T6Y5-F1
#
_cell.length_a   1.000
_cell.length_b   1.000
_cell.length_c   1.000
_cell.angle_alpha   90.00
_cell.angle_beta   90.00
_cell.angle_gamma   90.00
#
_symmetry.space_group_name_H-M   'P 1'
#
loop_
_entity.id
_entity.type
_entity.pdbx_description
1 polymer ?
#
loop_
_entity_poly.entity_id
_entity_poly.type
_entity_poly.pdbx_seq_one_letter_code
_entity_poly.pdbx_strand_id
1 'polypeptide(L)'
;MGEERVRKLDDLGFNWGSTRIARSPPPSPPPTWDERLNELTKYKEEHGHCSVPRSHGPLGTWVDKQRRRKGKMSKERVQKLDDLGFVWNPRAPPPTWDERFEELSRHKAEHGGFDEPECHGPLGDWMDSQRIARNKGKLSKECARKLDDIGFDWSSTRGPPKTWDERLAMLKNYKAEHGDCNVPQKHRTLGSWVDESAWRSTQNLALTWDERLEKLKEYKAAHGNCSVPQSHGPLGSWVNRQRTARNKDKLSKERVQKLDDLGFDWGTSKQSA
;
A
#
# COMPACT_ATOMS: atom_id res chain seq x y z
N MET A 1 -26.96 -16.03 -64.64
CA MET A 1 -27.71 -14.77 -64.82
C MET A 1 -27.45 -14.31 -66.24
N GLY A 2 -28.52 -14.12 -67.03
CA GLY A 2 -28.42 -13.98 -68.49
C GLY A 2 -27.69 -12.71 -68.94
N GLU A 3 -26.83 -12.86 -69.94
CA GLU A 3 -26.02 -11.81 -70.59
C GLU A 3 -26.84 -10.59 -71.02
N GLU A 4 -28.13 -10.78 -71.29
CA GLU A 4 -29.09 -9.73 -71.63
C GLU A 4 -29.26 -8.67 -70.51
N ARG A 5 -29.11 -9.08 -69.24
CA ARG A 5 -29.25 -8.15 -68.10
C ARG A 5 -28.03 -7.25 -67.93
N VAL A 6 -26.84 -7.76 -68.26
CA VAL A 6 -25.59 -6.98 -68.17
C VAL A 6 -25.58 -5.90 -69.24
N ARG A 7 -25.97 -6.24 -70.48
CA ARG A 7 -26.12 -5.26 -71.58
C ARG A 7 -27.08 -4.12 -71.24
N LYS A 8 -28.24 -4.43 -70.65
CA LYS A 8 -29.22 -3.40 -70.25
C LYS A 8 -28.68 -2.44 -69.19
N LEU A 9 -27.74 -2.87 -68.35
CA LEU A 9 -27.11 -2.03 -67.34
C LEU A 9 -25.98 -1.18 -67.91
N ASP A 10 -25.23 -1.71 -68.88
CA ASP A 10 -24.20 -0.96 -69.61
C ASP A 10 -24.81 0.17 -70.46
N ASP A 11 -25.94 -0.09 -71.15
CA ASP A 11 -26.67 0.93 -71.93
C ASP A 11 -27.23 2.08 -71.07
N LEU A 12 -27.43 1.83 -69.77
CA LEU A 12 -27.85 2.85 -68.79
C LEU A 12 -26.67 3.59 -68.14
N GLY A 13 -25.44 3.33 -68.58
CA GLY A 13 -24.24 3.98 -68.05
C GLY A 13 -23.87 3.53 -66.64
N PHE A 14 -24.19 2.29 -66.25
CA PHE A 14 -23.90 1.78 -64.92
C PHE A 14 -22.38 1.67 -64.68
N ASN A 15 -21.86 2.48 -63.76
CA ASN A 15 -20.44 2.48 -63.43
C ASN A 15 -20.10 1.31 -62.47
N TRP A 16 -19.58 0.22 -63.03
CA TRP A 16 -19.11 -0.95 -62.29
C TRP A 16 -17.91 -0.68 -61.36
N GLY A 17 -17.32 0.53 -61.41
CA GLY A 17 -16.13 0.93 -60.65
C GLY A 17 -16.36 1.66 -59.33
N SER A 18 -17.60 1.90 -58.87
CA SER A 18 -17.87 2.83 -57.74
C SER A 18 -18.31 2.18 -56.42
N THR A 19 -17.86 0.97 -56.10
CA THR A 19 -17.99 0.39 -54.74
C THR A 19 -16.73 -0.32 -54.27
N ARG A 20 -15.60 0.39 -54.26
CA ARG A 20 -14.58 0.16 -53.23
C ARG A 20 -14.74 1.24 -52.18
N ILE A 21 -15.71 1.05 -51.28
CA ILE A 21 -15.60 1.60 -49.93
C ILE A 21 -14.24 1.10 -49.44
N ALA A 22 -13.30 2.02 -49.18
CA ALA A 22 -12.04 1.70 -48.55
C ALA A 22 -12.35 0.80 -47.34
N ARG A 23 -11.94 -0.47 -47.39
CA ARG A 23 -12.10 -1.37 -46.26
C ARG A 23 -11.51 -0.65 -45.06
N SER A 24 -12.35 -0.37 -44.06
CA SER A 24 -11.88 0.12 -42.78
C SER A 24 -10.69 -0.72 -42.34
N PRO A 25 -9.64 -0.11 -41.74
CA PRO A 25 -8.52 -0.87 -41.21
C PRO A 25 -9.07 -2.03 -40.36
N PRO A 26 -8.47 -3.23 -40.45
CA PRO A 26 -8.98 -4.38 -39.72
C PRO A 26 -9.14 -4.00 -38.24
N PRO A 27 -10.24 -4.41 -37.59
CA PRO A 27 -10.45 -4.11 -36.19
C PRO A 27 -9.21 -4.55 -35.40
N SER A 28 -8.81 -3.73 -34.43
CA SER A 28 -7.69 -4.03 -33.54
C SER A 28 -7.81 -5.46 -33.01
N PRO A 29 -6.67 -6.19 -32.87
CA PRO A 29 -6.69 -7.56 -32.40
C PRO A 29 -7.43 -7.62 -31.05
N PRO A 30 -8.22 -8.69 -30.80
CA PRO A 30 -8.89 -8.83 -29.53
C PRO A 30 -7.85 -8.86 -28.41
N PRO A 31 -8.11 -8.18 -27.28
CA PRO A 31 -7.15 -8.14 -26.18
C PRO A 31 -6.89 -9.55 -25.63
N THR A 32 -5.63 -9.74 -25.25
CA THR A 32 -5.07 -10.95 -24.69
C THR A 32 -5.65 -11.26 -23.30
N TRP A 33 -5.36 -12.48 -22.83
CA TRP A 33 -5.83 -12.90 -21.50
C TRP A 33 -5.22 -12.04 -20.38
N ASP A 34 -3.93 -11.71 -20.45
CA ASP A 34 -3.26 -10.88 -19.45
C ASP A 34 -3.73 -9.42 -19.48
N GLU A 35 -4.08 -8.86 -20.65
CA GLU A 35 -4.70 -7.53 -20.74
C GLU A 35 -6.07 -7.50 -20.05
N ARG A 36 -6.88 -8.55 -20.23
CA ARG A 36 -8.17 -8.70 -19.52
C ARG A 36 -8.00 -8.94 -18.03
N LEU A 37 -6.95 -9.63 -17.61
CA LEU A 37 -6.60 -9.77 -16.21
C LEU A 37 -6.26 -8.41 -15.59
N ASN A 38 -5.46 -7.59 -16.29
CA ASN A 38 -5.13 -6.23 -15.84
C ASN A 38 -6.35 -5.33 -15.75
N GLU A 39 -7.29 -5.43 -16.70
CA GLU A 39 -8.59 -4.73 -16.61
C GLU A 39 -9.39 -5.17 -15.37
N LEU A 40 -9.39 -6.47 -15.05
CA LEU A 40 -10.05 -6.97 -13.84
C LEU A 40 -9.37 -6.47 -12.56
N THR A 41 -8.04 -6.37 -12.55
CA THR A 41 -7.29 -5.78 -11.43
C THR A 41 -7.69 -4.34 -11.20
N LYS A 42 -7.74 -3.52 -12.25
CA LYS A 42 -8.22 -2.12 -12.16
C LYS A 42 -9.67 -2.05 -11.66
N TYR A 43 -10.53 -2.92 -12.16
CA TYR A 43 -11.91 -2.99 -11.69
C TYR A 43 -11.99 -3.28 -10.19
N LYS A 44 -11.15 -4.20 -9.69
CA LYS A 44 -11.04 -4.51 -8.26
C LYS A 44 -10.55 -3.31 -7.46
N GLU A 45 -9.55 -2.56 -7.95
CA GLU A 45 -9.06 -1.36 -7.27
C GLU A 45 -10.15 -0.28 -7.14
N GLU A 46 -10.98 -0.13 -8.18
CA GLU A 46 -12.08 0.84 -8.18
C GLU A 46 -13.29 0.40 -7.34
N HIS A 47 -13.66 -0.87 -7.37
CA HIS A 47 -14.92 -1.38 -6.80
C HIS A 47 -14.73 -2.23 -5.54
N GLY A 48 -13.49 -2.53 -5.16
CA GLY A 48 -13.14 -3.37 -4.01
C GLY A 48 -13.39 -4.87 -4.21
N HIS A 49 -13.90 -5.31 -5.38
CA HIS A 49 -14.21 -6.72 -5.64
C HIS A 49 -14.06 -7.11 -7.13
N CYS A 50 -13.84 -8.39 -7.41
CA CYS A 50 -13.81 -8.93 -8.78
C CYS A 50 -15.17 -9.39 -9.32
N SER A 51 -16.28 -9.06 -8.64
CA SER A 51 -17.63 -9.44 -9.09
C SER A 51 -18.15 -8.50 -10.19
N VAL A 52 -17.65 -8.69 -11.40
CA VAL A 52 -18.05 -7.88 -12.58
C VAL A 52 -19.41 -8.35 -13.12
N PRO A 53 -20.44 -7.49 -13.21
CA PRO A 53 -21.71 -7.81 -13.85
C PRO A 53 -21.54 -8.11 -15.34
N ARG A 54 -22.35 -9.02 -15.91
CA ARG A 54 -22.30 -9.34 -17.35
C ARG A 54 -22.59 -8.12 -18.24
N SER A 55 -23.38 -7.16 -17.74
CA SER A 55 -23.68 -5.89 -18.42
C SER A 55 -22.47 -4.95 -18.50
N HIS A 56 -21.38 -5.22 -17.78
CA HIS A 56 -20.14 -4.44 -17.80
C HIS A 56 -19.28 -4.79 -19.04
N GLY A 57 -19.91 -4.75 -20.22
CA GLY A 57 -19.27 -4.83 -21.52
C GLY A 57 -18.40 -6.07 -21.76
N PRO A 58 -17.28 -5.90 -22.50
CA PRO A 58 -16.36 -7.00 -22.82
C PRO A 58 -15.75 -7.68 -21.59
N LEU A 59 -15.47 -6.92 -20.53
CA LEU A 59 -14.89 -7.45 -19.29
C LEU A 59 -15.89 -8.37 -18.57
N GLY A 60 -17.15 -7.95 -18.42
CA GLY A 60 -18.21 -8.77 -17.83
C GLY A 60 -18.43 -10.08 -18.60
N THR A 61 -18.37 -10.02 -19.94
CA THR A 61 -18.44 -11.21 -20.79
C THR A 61 -17.22 -12.12 -20.63
N TRP A 62 -16.02 -11.54 -20.49
CA TRP A 62 -14.79 -12.29 -20.28
C TRP A 62 -14.78 -13.00 -18.91
N VAL A 63 -15.24 -12.32 -17.85
CA VAL A 63 -15.40 -12.88 -16.49
C VAL A 63 -16.36 -14.07 -16.49
N ASP A 64 -17.52 -13.95 -17.14
CA ASP A 64 -18.49 -15.05 -17.27
C ASP A 64 -17.89 -16.25 -18.04
N LYS A 65 -17.09 -15.98 -19.09
CA LYS A 65 -16.36 -17.03 -19.81
C LYS A 65 -15.31 -17.72 -18.93
N GLN A 66 -14.58 -16.98 -18.08
CA GLN A 66 -13.61 -17.60 -17.17
C GLN A 66 -14.31 -18.57 -16.21
N ARG A 67 -15.42 -18.14 -15.60
CA ARG A 67 -16.22 -18.98 -14.68
C ARG A 67 -16.63 -20.33 -15.30
N ARG A 68 -17.07 -20.31 -16.58
CA ARG A 68 -17.46 -21.53 -17.31
C ARG A 68 -16.29 -22.41 -17.73
N ARG A 69 -15.08 -21.86 -17.80
CA ARG A 69 -13.88 -22.55 -18.29
C ARG A 69 -12.89 -22.93 -17.20
N LYS A 70 -13.24 -22.80 -15.90
CA LYS A 70 -12.35 -23.17 -14.77
C LYS A 70 -11.67 -24.53 -14.97
N GLY A 71 -12.44 -25.57 -15.29
CA GLY A 71 -11.92 -26.93 -15.49
C GLY A 71 -11.15 -27.17 -16.80
N LYS A 72 -11.10 -26.18 -17.71
CA LYS A 72 -10.37 -26.24 -19.00
C LYS A 72 -9.22 -25.25 -19.06
N MET A 73 -8.91 -24.60 -17.94
CA MET A 73 -7.90 -23.56 -17.84
C MET A 73 -6.61 -24.14 -17.27
N SER A 74 -5.46 -23.56 -17.63
CA SER A 74 -4.19 -23.92 -17.01
C SER A 74 -4.21 -23.57 -15.52
N LYS A 75 -3.51 -24.37 -14.70
CA LYS A 75 -3.39 -24.13 -13.25
C LYS A 75 -2.88 -22.72 -12.94
N GLU A 76 -1.89 -22.24 -13.69
CA GLU A 76 -1.31 -20.90 -13.57
C GLU A 76 -2.35 -19.78 -13.72
N ARG A 77 -3.28 -19.91 -14.67
CA ARG A 77 -4.33 -18.88 -14.89
C ARG A 77 -5.43 -18.94 -13.84
N VAL A 78 -5.71 -20.12 -13.30
CA VAL A 78 -6.62 -20.28 -12.17
C VAL A 78 -6.02 -19.62 -10.94
N GLN A 79 -4.73 -19.89 -10.65
CA GLN A 79 -4.01 -19.28 -9.54
C GLN A 79 -4.02 -17.75 -9.61
N LYS A 80 -3.63 -17.16 -10.75
CA LYS A 80 -3.67 -15.70 -10.95
C LYS A 80 -5.04 -15.07 -10.66
N LEU A 81 -6.13 -15.78 -10.97
CA LEU A 81 -7.49 -15.32 -10.66
C LEU A 81 -7.84 -15.51 -9.18
N ASP A 82 -7.42 -16.61 -8.57
CA ASP A 82 -7.57 -16.88 -7.15
C ASP A 82 -6.82 -15.84 -6.30
N ASP A 83 -5.58 -15.48 -6.67
CA ASP A 83 -4.76 -14.43 -6.03
C ASP A 83 -5.43 -13.05 -6.14
N LEU A 84 -6.17 -12.80 -7.23
CA LEU A 84 -6.96 -11.58 -7.36
C LEU A 84 -8.24 -11.62 -6.53
N GLY A 85 -8.64 -12.76 -5.97
CA GLY A 85 -9.89 -12.92 -5.26
C GLY A 85 -11.10 -13.08 -6.15
N PHE A 86 -10.90 -13.70 -7.29
CA PHE A 86 -11.95 -13.92 -8.26
C PHE A 86 -13.02 -14.90 -7.74
N VAL A 87 -14.25 -14.40 -7.65
CA VAL A 87 -15.39 -15.24 -7.25
C VAL A 87 -15.85 -16.10 -8.44
N TRP A 88 -15.49 -17.38 -8.40
CA TRP A 88 -15.85 -18.37 -9.44
C TRP A 88 -17.34 -18.67 -9.51
N ASN A 89 -18.02 -18.70 -8.36
CA ASN A 89 -19.46 -18.88 -8.28
C ASN A 89 -20.10 -17.74 -7.47
N PRO A 90 -20.60 -16.69 -8.12
CA PRO A 90 -21.22 -15.55 -7.44
C PRO A 90 -22.58 -15.90 -6.79
N ARG A 91 -23.14 -17.08 -7.10
CA ARG A 91 -24.38 -17.59 -6.49
C ARG A 91 -24.12 -18.58 -5.34
N ALA A 92 -22.87 -19.00 -5.14
CA ALA A 92 -22.54 -19.80 -3.98
C ALA A 92 -22.71 -18.93 -2.72
N PRO A 93 -23.17 -19.52 -1.60
CA PRO A 93 -23.08 -18.83 -0.32
C PRO A 93 -21.61 -18.42 -0.07
N PRO A 94 -21.38 -17.26 0.57
CA PRO A 94 -20.02 -16.90 0.96
C PRO A 94 -19.44 -18.02 1.82
N PRO A 95 -18.13 -18.29 1.72
CA PRO A 95 -17.50 -19.33 2.54
C PRO A 95 -17.78 -19.07 4.01
N THR A 96 -18.10 -20.13 4.72
CA THR A 96 -18.29 -20.12 6.17
C THR A 96 -16.99 -19.74 6.88
N TRP A 97 -17.11 -19.37 8.16
CA TRP A 97 -15.94 -19.03 8.97
C TRP A 97 -14.95 -20.20 9.04
N ASP A 98 -15.43 -21.43 9.23
CA ASP A 98 -14.60 -22.62 9.33
C ASP A 98 -13.88 -22.94 8.01
N GLU A 99 -14.55 -22.81 6.85
CA GLU A 99 -13.91 -23.00 5.54
C GLU A 99 -12.77 -22.01 5.28
N ARG A 100 -12.93 -20.75 5.71
CA ARG A 100 -11.87 -19.74 5.62
C ARG A 100 -10.73 -19.99 6.60
N PHE A 101 -11.04 -20.49 7.79
CA PHE A 101 -10.05 -20.90 8.77
C PHE A 101 -9.22 -22.10 8.28
N GLU A 102 -9.85 -23.08 7.64
CA GLU A 102 -9.15 -24.22 7.02
C GLU A 102 -8.27 -23.77 5.85
N GLU A 103 -8.76 -22.86 5.01
CA GLU A 103 -7.98 -22.25 3.93
C GLU A 103 -6.73 -21.54 4.49
N LEU A 104 -6.89 -20.75 5.56
CA LEU A 104 -5.77 -20.11 6.26
C LEU A 104 -4.80 -21.13 6.88
N SER A 105 -5.32 -22.20 7.47
CA SER A 105 -4.51 -23.26 8.09
C SER A 105 -3.67 -24.02 7.06
N ARG A 106 -4.24 -24.30 5.87
CA ARG A 106 -3.48 -24.87 4.75
C ARG A 106 -2.40 -23.92 4.25
N HIS A 107 -2.75 -22.65 4.05
CA HIS A 107 -1.78 -21.66 3.58
C HIS A 107 -0.59 -21.54 4.53
N LYS A 108 -0.83 -21.51 5.86
CA LYS A 108 0.23 -21.54 6.85
C LYS A 108 1.10 -22.80 6.74
N ALA A 109 0.50 -23.97 6.52
CA ALA A 109 1.24 -25.22 6.39
C ALA A 109 2.11 -25.27 5.13
N GLU A 110 1.67 -24.63 4.04
CA GLU A 110 2.37 -24.59 2.76
C GLU A 110 3.49 -23.53 2.71
N HIS A 111 3.29 -22.37 3.37
CA HIS A 111 4.17 -21.20 3.25
C HIS A 111 4.93 -20.83 4.53
N GLY A 112 4.68 -21.51 5.65
CA GLY A 112 5.38 -21.28 6.92
C GLY A 112 5.06 -19.96 7.63
N GLY A 113 4.21 -19.10 7.05
CA GLY A 113 3.85 -17.80 7.61
C GLY A 113 2.56 -17.21 7.02
N PHE A 114 2.15 -16.05 7.55
CA PHE A 114 0.95 -15.31 7.12
C PHE A 114 1.29 -14.06 6.28
N ASP A 115 2.57 -13.85 5.97
CA ASP A 115 3.09 -12.64 5.33
C ASP A 115 3.45 -12.79 3.84
N GLU A 116 3.26 -14.00 3.29
CA GLU A 116 3.50 -14.31 1.87
C GLU A 116 2.55 -13.49 0.96
N PRO A 117 3.01 -13.00 -0.21
CA PRO A 117 2.19 -12.24 -1.16
C PRO A 117 0.91 -12.94 -1.64
N GLU A 118 0.71 -14.23 -1.42
CA GLU A 118 -0.56 -14.91 -1.76
C GLU A 118 -1.70 -14.64 -0.76
N CYS A 119 -1.42 -13.98 0.36
CA CYS A 119 -2.47 -13.42 1.23
C CYS A 119 -3.17 -12.19 0.61
N HIS A 120 -2.83 -11.81 -0.63
CA HIS A 120 -3.57 -10.85 -1.43
C HIS A 120 -4.92 -11.47 -1.85
N GLY A 121 -6.05 -10.79 -1.54
CA GLY A 121 -7.38 -11.26 -1.92
C GLY A 121 -8.32 -11.59 -0.74
N PRO A 122 -9.32 -12.47 -0.95
CA PRO A 122 -10.46 -12.66 -0.05
C PRO A 122 -10.04 -13.26 1.29
N LEU A 123 -8.98 -14.09 1.30
CA LEU A 123 -8.43 -14.66 2.52
C LEU A 123 -7.81 -13.55 3.39
N GLY A 124 -7.05 -12.63 2.79
CA GLY A 124 -6.53 -11.47 3.51
C GLY A 124 -7.61 -10.50 3.99
N ASP A 125 -8.66 -10.27 3.19
CA ASP A 125 -9.80 -9.42 3.60
C ASP A 125 -10.54 -10.05 4.78
N TRP A 126 -10.65 -11.38 4.77
CA TRP A 126 -11.23 -12.15 5.86
C TRP A 126 -10.38 -12.10 7.12
N MET A 127 -9.05 -12.25 7.01
CA MET A 127 -8.11 -12.09 8.13
C MET A 127 -8.23 -10.70 8.77
N ASP A 128 -8.28 -9.64 7.97
CA ASP A 128 -8.48 -8.26 8.46
C ASP A 128 -9.85 -8.10 9.15
N SER A 129 -10.89 -8.73 8.60
CA SER A 129 -12.22 -8.75 9.23
C SER A 129 -12.20 -9.42 10.59
N GLN A 130 -11.40 -10.48 10.79
CA GLN A 130 -11.25 -11.13 12.10
C GLN A 130 -10.58 -10.19 13.10
N ARG A 131 -9.53 -9.47 12.69
CA ARG A 131 -8.84 -8.48 13.54
C ARG A 131 -9.79 -7.36 13.98
N ILE A 132 -10.58 -6.82 13.04
CA ILE A 132 -11.60 -5.80 13.33
C ILE A 132 -12.68 -6.35 14.27
N ALA A 133 -13.15 -7.58 14.04
CA ALA A 133 -14.16 -8.22 14.87
C ALA A 133 -13.65 -8.45 16.31
N ARG A 134 -12.39 -8.85 16.49
CA ARG A 134 -11.75 -8.99 17.82
C ARG A 134 -11.67 -7.65 18.53
N ASN A 135 -11.18 -6.61 17.86
CA ASN A 135 -11.08 -5.27 18.45
C ASN A 135 -12.45 -4.69 18.85
N LYS A 136 -13.50 -4.98 18.07
CA LYS A 136 -14.88 -4.57 18.39
C LYS A 136 -15.58 -5.48 19.40
N GLY A 137 -14.90 -6.51 19.93
CA GLY A 137 -15.50 -7.49 20.85
C GLY A 137 -16.62 -8.36 20.23
N LYS A 138 -16.67 -8.43 18.90
CA LYS A 138 -17.70 -9.17 18.13
C LYS A 138 -17.25 -10.55 17.69
N LEU A 139 -15.97 -10.89 17.89
CA LEU A 139 -15.45 -12.21 17.59
C LEU A 139 -15.77 -13.17 18.74
N SER A 140 -16.29 -14.36 18.42
CA SER A 140 -16.56 -15.38 19.42
C SER A 140 -15.25 -15.85 20.07
N LYS A 141 -15.31 -16.26 21.34
CA LYS A 141 -14.15 -16.79 22.07
C LYS A 141 -13.55 -18.02 21.38
N GLU A 142 -14.39 -18.84 20.78
CA GLU A 142 -13.97 -20.06 20.08
C GLU A 142 -13.20 -19.73 18.80
N CYS A 143 -13.67 -18.77 17.99
CA CYS A 143 -13.00 -18.33 16.78
C CYS A 143 -11.65 -17.66 17.10
N ALA A 144 -11.60 -16.85 18.17
CA ALA A 144 -10.34 -16.28 18.66
C ALA A 144 -9.34 -17.36 19.05
N ARG A 145 -9.78 -18.37 19.83
CA ARG A 145 -8.94 -19.50 20.26
C ARG A 145 -8.38 -20.28 19.08
N LYS A 146 -9.22 -20.62 18.08
CA LYS A 146 -8.77 -21.33 16.87
C LYS A 146 -7.67 -20.55 16.12
N LEU A 147 -7.81 -19.22 16.02
CA LEU A 147 -6.81 -18.36 15.39
C LEU A 147 -5.54 -18.22 16.25
N ASP A 148 -5.67 -18.12 17.57
CA ASP A 148 -4.54 -18.11 18.50
C ASP A 148 -3.75 -19.44 18.44
N ASP A 149 -4.43 -20.59 18.33
CA ASP A 149 -3.80 -21.93 18.23
C ASP A 149 -2.91 -22.06 16.98
N ILE A 150 -3.29 -21.41 15.87
CA ILE A 150 -2.46 -21.35 14.66
C ILE A 150 -1.45 -20.20 14.71
N GLY A 151 -1.28 -19.50 15.84
CA GLY A 151 -0.33 -18.39 15.98
C GLY A 151 -0.67 -17.20 15.08
N PHE A 152 -1.96 -16.97 14.81
CA PHE A 152 -2.41 -15.88 13.95
C PHE A 152 -1.98 -14.53 14.52
N ASP A 153 -1.31 -13.72 13.69
CA ASP A 153 -0.90 -12.39 14.10
C ASP A 153 -2.07 -11.39 14.01
N TRP A 154 -2.45 -10.89 15.18
CA TRP A 154 -3.49 -9.89 15.36
C TRP A 154 -3.01 -8.45 15.12
N SER A 155 -1.69 -8.23 15.07
CA SER A 155 -1.06 -6.92 14.93
C SER A 155 -0.87 -6.47 13.48
N SER A 156 -0.81 -7.41 12.52
CA SER A 156 -0.71 -7.09 11.10
C SER A 156 -1.98 -6.39 10.59
N THR A 157 -1.92 -5.08 10.38
CA THR A 157 -2.93 -4.36 9.58
C THR A 157 -2.29 -4.03 8.25
N ARG A 158 -2.93 -4.37 7.12
CA ARG A 158 -2.51 -3.88 5.80
C ARG A 158 -2.22 -2.38 5.86
N GLY A 159 -0.94 -2.03 5.79
CA GLY A 159 -0.44 -0.67 5.92
C GLY A 159 0.81 -0.60 6.83
N PRO A 160 1.62 0.45 6.72
CA PRO A 160 2.75 0.65 7.63
C PRO A 160 2.26 0.67 9.09
N PRO A 161 3.05 0.17 10.06
CA PRO A 161 2.66 0.11 11.46
C PRO A 161 2.10 1.44 11.94
N LYS A 162 1.10 1.44 12.82
CA LYS A 162 0.41 2.70 13.20
C LYS A 162 1.23 3.53 14.17
N THR A 163 2.10 2.91 14.97
CA THR A 163 2.89 3.63 15.98
C THR A 163 4.35 3.80 15.56
N TRP A 164 5.00 4.79 16.15
CA TRP A 164 6.41 5.09 15.89
C TRP A 164 7.33 3.99 16.44
N ASP A 165 7.00 3.43 17.62
CA ASP A 165 7.80 2.40 18.28
C ASP A 165 7.85 1.09 17.47
N GLU A 166 6.73 0.69 16.88
CA GLU A 166 6.64 -0.49 16.01
C GLU A 166 7.50 -0.33 14.75
N ARG A 167 7.47 0.87 14.13
CA ARG A 167 8.29 1.17 12.94
C ARG A 167 9.78 1.14 13.27
N LEU A 168 10.16 1.68 14.42
CA LEU A 168 11.54 1.68 14.88
C LEU A 168 12.05 0.26 15.16
N ALA A 169 11.22 -0.60 15.78
CA ALA A 169 11.58 -1.99 16.03
C ALA A 169 11.81 -2.76 14.71
N MET A 170 10.94 -2.57 13.72
CA MET A 170 11.10 -3.19 12.41
C MET A 170 12.37 -2.73 11.69
N LEU A 171 12.70 -1.44 11.75
CA LEU A 171 13.93 -0.92 11.14
C LEU A 171 15.19 -1.46 11.85
N LYS A 172 15.15 -1.62 13.18
CA LYS A 172 16.23 -2.26 13.94
C LYS A 172 16.45 -3.71 13.51
N ASN A 173 15.37 -4.46 13.31
CA ASN A 173 15.46 -5.84 12.80
C ASN A 173 16.01 -5.86 11.37
N TYR A 174 15.52 -5.00 10.49
CA TYR A 174 16.02 -4.89 9.11
C TYR A 174 17.53 -4.59 9.08
N LYS A 175 18.00 -3.66 9.91
CA LYS A 175 19.43 -3.35 10.05
C LYS A 175 20.24 -4.54 10.58
N ALA A 176 19.68 -5.31 11.51
CA ALA A 176 20.34 -6.49 12.03
C ALA A 176 20.48 -7.59 10.97
N GLU A 177 19.50 -7.72 10.07
CA GLU A 177 19.46 -8.73 9.02
C GLU A 177 20.27 -8.35 7.76
N HIS A 178 20.22 -7.08 7.35
CA HIS A 178 20.80 -6.60 6.09
C HIS A 178 22.07 -5.77 6.27
N GLY A 179 22.46 -5.48 7.52
CA GLY A 179 23.67 -4.70 7.85
C GLY A 179 23.53 -3.18 7.65
N ASP A 180 22.46 -2.73 6.99
CA ASP A 180 22.16 -1.32 6.79
C ASP A 180 20.65 -1.04 6.84
N CYS A 181 20.28 0.24 6.78
CA CYS A 181 18.88 0.69 6.80
C CYS A 181 18.37 1.06 5.40
N ASN A 182 19.03 0.62 4.31
CA ASN A 182 18.68 0.97 2.93
C ASN A 182 17.53 0.10 2.45
N VAL A 183 16.35 0.36 3.01
CA VAL A 183 15.14 -0.36 2.66
C VAL A 183 14.72 -0.02 1.22
N PRO A 184 14.60 -1.00 0.31
CA PRO A 184 14.14 -0.76 -1.06
C PRO A 184 12.74 -0.11 -1.09
N GLN A 185 12.47 0.78 -2.04
CA GLN A 185 11.15 1.41 -2.22
C GLN A 185 10.00 0.39 -2.42
N LYS A 186 10.32 -0.77 -3.00
CA LYS A 186 9.38 -1.88 -3.18
C LYS A 186 9.15 -2.70 -1.90
N HIS A 187 9.85 -2.40 -0.81
CA HIS A 187 9.71 -3.08 0.46
C HIS A 187 8.38 -2.70 1.11
N ARG A 188 7.49 -3.68 1.27
CA ARG A 188 6.05 -3.53 1.57
C ARG A 188 5.72 -2.68 2.80
N THR A 189 6.52 -2.74 3.86
CA THR A 189 6.23 -2.13 5.17
C THR A 189 7.06 -0.89 5.47
N LEU A 190 8.37 -0.98 5.24
CA LEU A 190 9.33 0.09 5.48
C LEU A 190 9.60 0.96 4.23
N GLY A 191 9.40 0.48 3.00
CA GLY A 191 9.85 1.16 1.77
C GLY A 191 9.19 2.53 1.54
N SER A 192 7.88 2.65 1.79
CA SER A 192 7.17 3.94 1.73
C SER A 192 7.41 4.83 2.95
N TRP A 193 7.90 4.26 4.06
CA TRP A 193 8.20 4.99 5.30
C TRP A 193 9.65 5.52 5.34
N VAL A 194 10.60 4.78 4.78
CA VAL A 194 12.03 5.13 4.69
C VAL A 194 12.34 6.00 3.46
N ASP A 195 11.30 6.51 2.75
CA ASP A 195 11.50 7.44 1.63
C ASP A 195 12.48 8.55 2.01
N GLU A 196 13.34 8.93 1.07
CA GLU A 196 14.58 9.71 1.31
C GLU A 196 14.29 11.05 2.04
N SER A 197 13.10 11.60 1.82
CA SER A 197 12.54 12.78 2.47
C SER A 197 12.17 12.55 3.95
N ALA A 198 11.65 11.38 4.26
CA ALA A 198 11.30 10.92 5.60
C ALA A 198 12.55 10.50 6.38
N TRP A 199 13.58 9.94 5.76
CA TRP A 199 14.85 9.59 6.44
C TRP A 199 15.56 10.82 7.03
N ARG A 200 15.73 11.90 6.25
CA ARG A 200 16.31 13.18 6.72
C ARG A 200 15.47 13.85 7.82
N SER A 201 14.16 13.62 7.79
CA SER A 201 13.22 14.13 8.80
C SER A 201 13.18 13.24 10.06
N THR A 202 13.31 11.93 9.91
CA THR A 202 13.21 10.91 10.98
C THR A 202 14.47 10.86 11.83
N GLN A 203 15.66 11.07 11.25
CA GLN A 203 16.88 11.34 12.02
C GLN A 203 16.73 12.54 12.96
N ASN A 204 15.83 13.48 12.65
CA ASN A 204 15.61 14.66 13.48
C ASN A 204 14.40 14.57 14.42
N LEU A 205 13.36 13.79 14.10
CA LEU A 205 12.18 13.61 14.97
C LEU A 205 12.41 12.56 16.08
N ALA A 206 13.35 11.63 15.88
CA ALA A 206 13.68 10.57 16.82
C ALA A 206 14.61 10.98 17.97
N LEU A 207 15.29 12.13 17.87
CA LEU A 207 16.22 12.57 18.91
C LEU A 207 15.45 13.06 20.13
N THR A 208 15.75 12.44 21.26
CA THR A 208 15.37 12.91 22.60
C THR A 208 15.93 14.31 22.86
N TRP A 209 15.41 14.96 23.91
CA TRP A 209 15.87 16.30 24.26
C TRP A 209 17.38 16.36 24.55
N ASP A 210 17.92 15.37 25.25
CA ASP A 210 19.35 15.30 25.57
C ASP A 210 20.22 15.01 24.33
N GLU A 211 19.75 14.19 23.38
CA GLU A 211 20.48 13.97 22.12
C GLU A 211 20.52 15.24 21.25
N ARG A 212 19.46 16.06 21.29
CA ARG A 212 19.46 17.38 20.63
C ARG A 212 20.36 18.39 21.33
N LEU A 213 20.49 18.28 22.65
CA LEU A 213 21.47 19.05 23.42
C LEU A 213 22.90 18.70 22.97
N GLU A 214 23.20 17.43 22.73
CA GLU A 214 24.50 17.00 22.23
C GLU A 214 24.79 17.57 20.83
N LYS A 215 23.78 17.58 19.94
CA LYS A 215 23.89 18.26 18.63
C LYS A 215 24.15 19.76 18.74
N LEU A 216 23.60 20.42 19.76
CA LEU A 216 23.90 21.82 20.03
C LEU A 216 25.35 22.00 20.53
N LYS A 217 25.89 21.06 21.33
CA LYS A 217 27.31 21.07 21.74
C LYS A 217 28.25 20.90 20.54
N GLU A 218 27.95 19.96 19.65
CA GLU A 218 28.69 19.78 18.39
C GLU A 218 28.68 21.08 17.56
N TYR A 219 27.51 21.73 17.44
CA TYR A 219 27.39 23.00 16.74
C TYR A 219 28.24 24.10 17.41
N LYS A 220 28.18 24.22 18.74
CA LYS A 220 29.01 25.17 19.49
C LYS A 220 30.49 24.92 19.28
N ALA A 221 30.92 23.66 19.25
CA ALA A 221 32.32 23.31 18.99
C ALA A 221 32.76 23.73 17.58
N ALA A 222 31.88 23.61 16.57
CA ALA A 222 32.16 23.98 15.19
C ALA A 222 32.08 25.49 14.91
N HIS A 223 31.18 26.22 15.58
CA HIS A 223 30.86 27.62 15.26
C HIS A 223 31.22 28.61 16.39
N GLY A 224 31.69 28.12 17.54
CA GLY A 224 32.08 28.92 18.71
C GLY A 224 30.91 29.52 19.50
N ASN A 225 29.66 29.31 19.07
CA ASN A 225 28.47 29.86 19.73
C ASN A 225 27.25 28.93 19.57
N CYS A 226 26.22 29.16 20.38
CA CYS A 226 24.96 28.41 20.35
C CYS A 226 23.86 29.11 19.51
N SER A 227 24.22 30.10 18.69
CA SER A 227 23.29 30.94 17.94
C SER A 227 22.93 30.30 16.61
N VAL A 228 22.21 29.18 16.67
CA VAL A 228 21.80 28.41 15.49
C VAL A 228 20.69 29.16 14.73
N PRO A 229 20.89 29.52 13.45
CA PRO A 229 19.84 30.14 12.63
C PRO A 229 18.64 29.21 12.44
N GLN A 230 17.42 29.75 12.35
CA GLN A 230 16.22 28.93 12.11
C GLN A 230 16.30 28.13 10.80
N SER A 231 16.99 28.69 9.79
CA SER A 231 17.25 28.05 8.50
C SER A 231 18.25 26.88 8.59
N HIS A 232 18.93 26.69 9.72
CA HIS A 232 19.85 25.57 9.97
C HIS A 232 19.09 24.28 10.34
N GLY A 233 18.08 23.97 9.52
CA GLY A 233 17.30 22.75 9.59
C GLY A 233 16.62 22.52 10.94
N PRO A 234 16.45 21.24 11.34
CA PRO A 234 15.68 20.92 12.54
C PRO A 234 16.37 21.30 13.86
N LEU A 235 17.71 21.42 13.90
CA LEU A 235 18.42 21.96 15.07
C LEU A 235 18.05 23.43 15.29
N GLY A 236 18.04 24.25 14.24
CA GLY A 236 17.58 25.64 14.31
C GLY A 236 16.12 25.77 14.75
N SER A 237 15.25 24.90 14.23
CA SER A 237 13.85 24.83 14.64
C SER A 237 13.68 24.42 16.12
N TRP A 238 14.50 23.48 16.61
CA TRP A 238 14.49 23.05 18.01
C TRP A 238 15.01 24.13 18.97
N VAL A 239 16.10 24.82 18.61
CA VAL A 239 16.66 25.96 19.34
C VAL A 239 15.60 27.06 19.51
N ASN A 240 14.89 27.42 18.42
CA ASN A 240 13.81 28.42 18.49
C ASN A 240 12.64 27.95 19.37
N ARG A 241 12.32 26.65 19.33
CA ARG A 241 11.30 26.05 20.21
C ARG A 241 11.71 26.10 21.67
N GLN A 242 12.99 25.98 22.03
CA GLN A 242 13.46 26.14 23.41
C GLN A 242 13.28 27.58 23.89
N ARG A 243 13.66 28.58 23.09
CA ARG A 243 13.42 30.01 23.40
C ARG A 243 11.94 30.29 23.65
N THR A 244 11.07 29.77 22.78
CA THR A 244 9.61 29.90 22.92
C THR A 244 9.07 29.18 24.15
N ALA A 245 9.60 27.99 24.48
CA ALA A 245 9.16 27.21 25.64
C ALA A 245 9.56 27.87 26.96
N ARG A 246 10.73 28.52 27.02
CA ARG A 246 11.15 29.33 28.18
C ARG A 246 10.24 30.55 28.38
N ASN A 247 9.93 31.29 27.31
CA ASN A 247 9.03 32.45 27.39
C ASN A 247 7.58 32.11 27.80
N LYS A 248 7.20 30.83 27.70
CA LYS A 248 5.88 30.33 28.09
C LYS A 248 5.90 29.53 29.41
N ASP A 249 7.02 29.53 30.13
CA ASP A 249 7.25 28.75 31.35
C ASP A 249 6.96 27.24 31.20
N LYS A 250 7.13 26.70 29.99
CA LYS A 250 6.89 25.28 29.66
C LYS A 250 8.18 24.43 29.65
N LEU A 251 9.31 25.03 30.01
CA LEU A 251 10.60 24.37 30.05
C LEU A 251 10.99 24.07 31.51
N SER A 252 11.36 22.83 31.81
CA SER A 252 11.76 22.46 33.17
C SER A 252 13.04 23.18 33.59
N LYS A 253 13.16 23.46 34.90
CA LYS A 253 14.35 24.10 35.49
C LYS A 253 15.65 23.35 35.13
N GLU A 254 15.61 22.02 35.12
CA GLU A 254 16.73 21.17 34.73
C GLU A 254 17.18 21.40 33.27
N ARG A 255 16.24 21.57 32.34
CA ARG A 255 16.54 21.81 30.92
C ARG A 255 17.04 23.22 30.67
N VAL A 256 16.57 24.19 31.44
CA VAL A 256 17.10 25.56 31.43
C VAL A 256 18.56 25.55 31.91
N GLN A 257 18.84 24.91 33.05
CA GLN A 257 20.21 24.81 33.59
C GLN A 257 21.18 24.17 32.59
N LYS A 258 20.80 23.04 31.97
CA LYS A 258 21.63 22.37 30.96
C LYS A 258 21.94 23.24 29.74
N LEU A 259 21.06 24.17 29.37
CA LEU A 259 21.30 25.13 28.27
C LEU A 259 22.14 26.32 28.74
N ASP A 260 21.92 26.80 29.97
CA ASP A 260 22.71 27.88 30.57
C ASP A 260 24.17 27.46 30.77
N ASP A 261 24.43 26.22 31.22
CA ASP A 261 25.77 25.65 31.35
C ASP A 261 26.52 25.60 29.99
N LEU A 262 25.77 25.56 28.89
CA LEU A 262 26.32 25.62 27.53
C LEU A 262 26.50 27.05 27.02
N GLY A 263 26.17 28.08 27.80
CA GLY A 263 26.21 29.48 27.37
C GLY A 263 25.19 29.75 26.25
N PHE A 264 24.01 29.13 26.33
CA PHE A 264 22.96 29.29 25.32
C PHE A 264 22.41 30.72 25.31
N ASP A 265 22.43 31.37 24.14
CA ASP A 265 21.82 32.68 23.98
C ASP A 265 20.30 32.55 23.79
N TRP A 266 19.58 32.97 24.82
CA TRP A 266 18.12 32.99 24.84
C TRP A 266 17.52 34.16 24.05
N GLY A 267 18.32 35.12 23.59
CA GLY A 267 17.87 36.37 23.01
C GLY A 267 17.40 37.37 24.07
N THR A 268 17.22 38.63 23.68
CA THR A 268 16.89 39.73 24.61
C THR A 268 15.59 39.48 25.37
N SER A 269 15.74 39.04 26.62
CA SER A 269 14.70 39.08 27.64
C SER A 269 14.40 40.53 27.97
N LYS A 270 13.16 40.98 27.74
CA LYS A 270 12.59 42.00 28.63
C LYS A 270 12.49 41.33 30.01
N GLN A 271 13.48 41.59 30.86
CA GLN A 271 13.36 41.33 32.28
C GLN A 271 12.24 42.23 32.80
N SER A 272 11.15 41.62 33.24
CA SER A 272 10.18 42.30 34.10
C SER A 272 10.83 42.46 35.47
N ALA A 273 11.24 43.68 35.77
CA ALA A 273 11.43 44.17 37.14
C ALA A 273 10.06 44.39 37.80
#